data_AF-A0AAP9Y5B1-F1
#
_entry.id   AF-A0AAP9Y5B1-F1
#
_cell.length_a   1.000
_cell.length_b   1.000
_cell.length_c   1.000
_cell.angle_alpha   90.00
_cell.angle_beta   90.00
_cell.angle_gamma   90.00
#
_symmetry.space_group_name_H-M   'P 1'
#
loop_
_entity.id
_entity.type
_entity.pdbx_description
1 polymer ?
#
loop_
_entity_poly.entity_id
_entity_poly.type
_entity_poly.pdbx_seq_one_letter_code
_entity_poly.pdbx_strand_id
1 'polypeptide(L)'
;MISRLVRLAHRLPHMIVATALVFAGSALADAPGFLPPDQAFRVRMTEVPGAVILHFAIADGYRLYGDRFQVTSDDPLARLGAIQRGPGPMVPDAIAGHPVEVFEYAVTLRVPVNASEMFELTVTYQGCAAGQICYPPMHRTFPVIAAALFGGATDTSGAPR
;
A
#
# COMPACT_ATOMS: atom_id res chain seq x y z
N MET A 1 -31.13 -69.00 38.78
CA MET A 1 -31.42 -68.66 40.19
C MET A 1 -30.08 -68.24 40.79
N ILE A 2 -29.78 -66.97 41.08
CA ILE A 2 -30.33 -66.16 42.18
C ILE A 2 -30.05 -64.67 41.89
N SER A 3 -31.07 -63.86 42.14
CA SER A 3 -31.12 -62.40 42.13
C SER A 3 -30.56 -61.79 43.43
N ARG A 4 -29.95 -60.60 43.37
CA ARG A 4 -29.87 -59.55 44.43
C ARG A 4 -29.11 -58.34 43.86
N LEU A 5 -29.78 -57.25 43.50
CA LEU A 5 -30.06 -56.06 44.33
C LEU A 5 -28.78 -55.42 44.90
N VAL A 6 -28.52 -54.16 44.53
CA VAL A 6 -28.52 -52.99 45.43
C VAL A 6 -28.53 -51.74 44.55
N ARG A 7 -29.53 -50.87 44.75
CA ARG A 7 -29.54 -49.50 44.25
C ARG A 7 -28.78 -48.65 45.26
N LEU A 8 -27.83 -47.85 44.82
CA LEU A 8 -27.24 -46.80 45.65
C LEU A 8 -27.36 -45.47 44.91
N ALA A 9 -28.37 -44.70 45.30
CA ALA A 9 -28.52 -43.31 44.93
C ALA A 9 -27.43 -42.49 45.63
N HIS A 10 -26.63 -41.75 44.88
CA HIS A 10 -25.82 -40.66 45.42
C HIS A 10 -26.17 -39.36 44.69
N ARG A 11 -26.51 -38.35 45.49
CA ARG A 11 -26.89 -37.00 45.08
C ARG A 11 -25.64 -36.14 44.82
N LEU A 12 -25.67 -35.43 43.68
CA LEU A 12 -25.17 -34.09 43.32
C LEU A 12 -23.80 -33.58 43.88
N PRO A 13 -23.02 -32.83 43.06
CA PRO A 13 -23.29 -31.40 42.98
C PRO A 13 -23.17 -30.78 41.57
N HIS A 14 -23.76 -29.60 41.45
CA HIS A 14 -23.82 -28.72 40.29
C HIS A 14 -22.45 -28.38 39.72
N MET A 15 -22.22 -28.71 38.45
CA MET A 15 -21.07 -28.22 37.69
C MET A 15 -21.47 -26.91 36.99
N ILE A 16 -21.15 -25.79 37.63
CA ILE A 16 -21.22 -24.45 37.02
C ILE A 16 -20.13 -24.39 35.95
N VAL A 17 -20.51 -24.48 34.68
CA VAL A 17 -19.61 -24.21 33.56
C VAL A 17 -19.64 -22.71 33.30
N ALA A 18 -18.62 -22.00 33.79
CA ALA A 18 -18.42 -20.59 33.49
C ALA A 18 -17.83 -20.44 32.08
N THR A 19 -18.59 -19.83 31.19
CA THR A 19 -18.21 -19.52 29.81
C THR A 19 -17.12 -18.43 29.80
N ALA A 20 -15.88 -18.79 29.48
CA ALA A 20 -14.83 -17.82 29.16
C ALA A 20 -14.84 -17.55 27.65
N LEU A 21 -15.46 -16.44 27.24
CA LEU A 21 -15.36 -15.92 25.89
C LEU A 21 -13.96 -15.32 25.72
N VAL A 22 -13.03 -16.12 25.18
CA VAL A 22 -11.69 -15.63 24.83
C VAL A 22 -11.82 -14.73 23.61
N PHE A 23 -11.71 -13.42 23.83
CA PHE A 23 -11.61 -12.43 22.77
C PHE A 23 -10.22 -12.55 22.15
N ALA A 24 -10.10 -13.29 21.05
CA ALA A 24 -8.88 -13.34 20.26
C ALA A 24 -8.71 -11.98 19.56
N GLY A 25 -7.90 -11.11 20.17
CA GLY A 25 -7.42 -9.91 19.49
C GLY A 25 -6.54 -10.32 18.32
N SER A 26 -6.92 -9.90 17.11
CA SER A 26 -6.11 -10.09 15.90
C SER A 26 -4.86 -9.21 15.99
N ALA A 27 -3.79 -9.74 16.57
CA ALA A 27 -2.47 -9.20 16.33
C ALA A 27 -2.11 -9.52 14.86
N LEU A 28 -1.96 -8.47 14.04
CA LEU A 28 -1.33 -8.57 12.74
C LEU A 28 0.06 -9.16 12.95
N ALA A 29 0.25 -10.43 12.58
CA ALA A 29 1.52 -11.10 12.73
C ALA A 29 2.56 -10.45 11.81
N ASP A 30 3.57 -9.83 12.41
CA ASP A 30 4.84 -9.54 11.75
C ASP A 30 5.48 -10.91 11.45
N ALA A 31 5.45 -11.34 10.19
CA ALA A 31 6.01 -12.63 9.80
C ALA A 31 7.54 -12.56 9.95
N PRO A 32 8.17 -13.37 10.82
CA PRO A 32 9.61 -13.32 11.02
C PRO A 32 10.32 -13.64 9.69
N GLY A 33 10.99 -12.63 9.11
CA GLY A 33 11.77 -12.75 7.87
C GLY A 33 11.39 -11.78 6.74
N PHE A 34 10.28 -11.04 6.84
CA PHE A 34 9.89 -10.05 5.83
C PHE A 34 9.93 -8.62 6.38
N LEU A 35 10.34 -7.67 5.54
CA LEU A 35 10.31 -6.26 5.89
C LEU A 35 8.86 -5.77 5.99
N PRO A 36 8.56 -4.85 6.90
CA PRO A 36 7.33 -4.08 6.81
C PRO A 36 7.20 -3.40 5.44
N PRO A 37 5.99 -3.26 4.87
CA PRO A 37 5.81 -2.73 3.52
C PRO A 37 6.48 -1.35 3.32
N ASP A 38 6.48 -0.52 4.36
CA ASP A 38 7.03 0.84 4.33
C ASP A 38 8.55 0.86 4.29
N GLN A 39 9.17 -0.22 4.77
CA GLN A 39 10.62 -0.42 4.67
C GLN A 39 10.99 -1.05 3.34
N ALA A 40 10.15 -1.97 2.84
CA ALA A 40 10.32 -2.64 1.56
C ALA A 40 10.13 -1.69 0.36
N PHE A 41 9.18 -0.77 0.45
CA PHE A 41 8.76 0.12 -0.64
C PHE A 41 8.69 1.57 -0.14
N ARG A 42 9.83 2.26 -0.14
CA ARG A 42 9.89 3.66 0.27
C ARG A 42 9.53 4.55 -0.90
N VAL A 43 8.52 5.40 -0.73
CA VAL A 43 8.06 6.33 -1.76
C VAL A 43 8.35 7.76 -1.32
N ARG A 44 8.90 8.58 -2.22
CA ARG A 44 9.05 10.02 -2.04
C ARG A 44 8.48 10.75 -3.24
N MET A 45 7.98 11.96 -3.02
CA MET A 45 7.47 12.82 -4.09
C MET A 45 8.35 14.06 -4.23
N THR A 46 8.54 14.51 -5.47
CA THR A 46 9.10 15.83 -5.79
C THR A 46 8.22 16.51 -6.82
N GLU A 47 8.01 17.81 -6.67
CA GLU A 47 7.27 18.64 -7.62
C GLU A 47 8.23 19.22 -8.65
N VAL A 48 7.80 19.26 -9.90
CA VAL A 48 8.51 19.90 -11.01
C VAL A 48 7.50 20.66 -11.86
N PRO A 49 7.94 21.58 -12.74
CA PRO A 49 7.02 22.26 -13.63
C PRO A 49 6.12 21.28 -14.41
N GLY A 50 4.80 21.43 -14.23
CA GLY A 50 3.74 20.66 -14.87
C GLY A 50 3.60 19.19 -14.45
N ALA A 51 4.30 18.72 -13.41
CA ALA A 51 4.22 17.32 -12.99
C ALA A 51 4.65 17.09 -11.54
N VAL A 52 4.20 15.97 -10.98
CA VAL A 52 4.85 15.36 -9.81
C VAL A 52 5.70 14.18 -10.25
N ILE A 53 6.80 13.93 -9.54
CA ILE A 53 7.66 12.78 -9.72
C ILE A 53 7.63 11.94 -8.43
N LEU A 54 7.18 10.69 -8.55
CA LEU A 54 7.18 9.72 -7.46
C LEU A 54 8.39 8.80 -7.62
N HIS A 55 9.24 8.77 -6.60
CA HIS A 55 10.46 7.97 -6.54
C HIS A 55 10.26 6.82 -5.58
N PHE A 56 10.23 5.61 -6.13
CA PHE A 56 10.18 4.38 -5.36
C PHE A 56 11.60 3.84 -5.16
N ALA A 57 11.98 3.59 -3.92
CA ALA A 57 13.13 2.78 -3.56
C ALA A 57 12.61 1.43 -3.02
N ILE A 58 13.06 0.35 -3.64
CA ILE A 58 12.58 -1.01 -3.41
C ILE A 58 13.72 -1.80 -2.77
N ALA A 59 13.45 -2.44 -1.64
CA ALA A 59 14.44 -3.25 -0.94
C ALA A 59 14.88 -4.45 -1.80
N ASP A 60 16.09 -4.95 -1.55
CA ASP A 60 16.59 -6.14 -2.24
C ASP A 60 15.73 -7.37 -1.94
N GLY A 61 15.44 -8.17 -2.97
CA GLY A 61 14.48 -9.26 -2.90
C GLY A 61 13.00 -8.83 -2.90
N TYR A 62 12.69 -7.56 -3.19
CA TYR A 62 11.31 -7.07 -3.35
C TYR A 62 11.08 -6.53 -4.75
N ARG A 63 9.82 -6.56 -5.18
CA ARG A 63 9.39 -6.00 -6.46
C ARG A 63 8.03 -5.34 -6.39
N LEU A 64 7.81 -4.35 -7.26
CA LEU A 64 6.51 -3.73 -7.52
C LEU A 64 5.95 -4.20 -8.86
N TYR A 65 4.64 -4.37 -8.94
CA TYR A 65 3.96 -4.70 -10.19
C TYR A 65 3.72 -3.45 -11.05
N GLY A 66 4.13 -3.49 -12.31
CA GLY A 66 4.05 -2.36 -13.23
C GLY A 66 2.62 -1.95 -13.59
N ASP A 67 1.68 -2.89 -13.57
CA ASP A 67 0.24 -2.69 -13.85
C ASP A 67 -0.57 -2.27 -12.62
N ARG A 68 0.07 -2.14 -11.44
CA ARG A 68 -0.62 -1.83 -10.16
C ARG A 68 -0.37 -0.42 -9.64
N PHE A 69 0.22 0.45 -10.44
CA PHE A 69 0.32 1.87 -10.11
C PHE A 69 -0.98 2.59 -10.49
N GLN A 70 -1.55 3.31 -9.52
CA GLN A 70 -2.65 4.23 -9.73
C GLN A 70 -2.39 5.51 -8.96
N VAL A 71 -2.80 6.66 -9.50
CA VAL A 71 -2.67 7.95 -8.83
C VAL A 71 -4.01 8.68 -8.88
N THR A 72 -4.43 9.22 -7.75
CA THR A 72 -5.68 9.95 -7.58
C THR A 72 -5.45 11.27 -6.85
N SER A 73 -6.39 12.20 -7.01
CA SER A 73 -6.46 13.48 -6.31
C SER A 73 -7.73 13.51 -5.46
N ASP A 74 -7.69 14.19 -4.31
CA ASP A 74 -8.89 14.55 -3.54
C ASP A 74 -9.61 15.78 -4.12
N ASP A 75 -8.91 16.64 -4.86
CA ASP A 75 -9.48 17.75 -5.61
C ASP A 75 -9.99 17.28 -6.99
N PRO A 76 -11.30 17.40 -7.29
CA PRO A 76 -11.87 17.04 -8.60
C PRO A 76 -11.49 18.01 -9.73
N LEU A 77 -10.97 19.21 -9.42
CA LEU A 77 -10.51 20.19 -10.41
C LEU A 77 -9.06 19.94 -10.84
N ALA A 78 -8.27 19.24 -10.01
CA ALA A 78 -6.92 18.81 -10.34
C ALA A 78 -6.95 17.71 -11.41
N ARG A 79 -6.40 18.01 -12.59
CA ARG A 79 -6.30 17.08 -13.71
C ARG A 79 -4.97 16.35 -13.67
N LEU A 80 -5.02 15.04 -13.44
CA LEU A 80 -3.86 14.16 -13.49
C LEU A 80 -3.76 13.51 -14.87
N GLY A 81 -2.57 13.58 -15.47
CA GLY A 81 -2.25 12.88 -16.71
C GLY A 81 -1.94 11.40 -16.49
N ALA A 82 -1.75 10.68 -17.60
CA ALA A 82 -1.30 9.29 -17.55
C ALA A 82 0.07 9.16 -16.87
N ILE A 83 0.25 8.09 -16.09
CA ILE A 83 1.53 7.78 -15.44
C ILE A 83 2.57 7.47 -16.53
N GLN A 84 3.68 8.21 -16.50
CA GLN A 84 4.82 8.04 -17.40
C GLN A 84 5.96 7.37 -16.62
N ARG A 85 6.45 6.24 -17.12
CA ARG A 85 7.58 5.50 -16.55
C ARG A 85 8.32 4.73 -17.64
N GLY A 86 9.56 4.36 -17.37
CA GLY A 86 10.29 3.41 -18.20
C GLY A 86 9.68 2.00 -18.14
N PRO A 87 10.00 1.13 -19.10
CA PRO A 87 9.61 -0.28 -19.03
C PRO A 87 10.39 -1.01 -17.92
N GLY A 88 9.73 -1.95 -17.28
CA GLY A 88 10.31 -2.92 -16.35
C GLY A 88 10.49 -4.30 -16.99
N PRO A 89 11.25 -5.21 -16.36
CA PRO A 89 11.34 -6.59 -16.80
C PRO A 89 10.00 -7.32 -16.76
N MET A 90 9.74 -8.17 -17.76
CA MET A 90 8.63 -9.13 -17.73
C MET A 90 9.07 -10.41 -17.03
N VAL A 91 8.39 -10.79 -15.95
CA VAL A 91 8.72 -11.98 -15.15
C VAL A 91 7.53 -12.94 -15.15
N PRO A 92 7.75 -14.26 -15.26
CA PRO A 92 6.68 -15.24 -15.11
C PRO A 92 6.02 -15.12 -13.73
N ASP A 93 4.70 -15.00 -13.70
CA ASP A 93 3.92 -14.99 -12.46
C ASP A 93 2.88 -16.10 -12.51
N ALA A 94 3.02 -17.07 -11.60
CA ALA A 94 2.15 -18.23 -11.53
C ALA A 94 0.74 -17.89 -11.05
N ILE A 95 0.56 -16.79 -10.32
CA ILE A 95 -0.74 -16.32 -9.83
C ILE A 95 -1.49 -15.61 -10.96
N ALA A 96 -0.78 -14.78 -11.73
CA ALA A 96 -1.36 -14.09 -12.89
C ALA A 96 -1.61 -15.05 -14.08
N GLY A 97 -0.86 -16.15 -14.18
CA GLY A 97 -0.95 -17.10 -15.29
C GLY A 97 -0.34 -16.58 -16.61
N HIS A 98 0.31 -15.42 -16.57
CA HIS A 98 1.04 -14.82 -17.68
C HIS A 98 2.24 -14.03 -17.14
N PRO A 99 3.24 -13.69 -17.99
CA PRO A 99 4.29 -12.78 -17.58
C PRO A 99 3.70 -11.42 -17.18
N VAL A 100 4.24 -10.85 -16.10
CA VAL A 100 3.87 -9.53 -15.58
C VAL A 100 5.08 -8.63 -15.55
N GLU A 101 4.86 -7.34 -15.81
CA GLU A 101 5.92 -6.34 -15.69
C GLU A 101 6.19 -6.06 -14.21
N VAL A 102 7.46 -6.06 -13.82
CA VAL A 102 7.86 -5.79 -12.44
C VAL A 102 8.99 -4.75 -12.38
N PHE A 103 9.15 -4.12 -11.21
CA PHE A 103 10.24 -3.22 -10.91
C PHE A 103 10.98 -3.69 -9.66
N GLU A 104 12.30 -3.78 -9.76
CA GLU A 104 13.20 -4.12 -8.65
C GLU A 104 14.15 -2.94 -8.41
N TYR A 105 14.65 -2.79 -7.19
CA TYR A 105 15.52 -1.70 -6.70
C TYR A 105 14.93 -0.29 -6.73
N ALA A 106 14.38 0.17 -7.85
CA ALA A 106 13.77 1.47 -7.99
C ALA A 106 12.81 1.57 -9.18
N VAL A 107 11.88 2.52 -9.10
CA VAL A 107 11.11 3.01 -10.24
C VAL A 107 10.72 4.46 -10.04
N THR A 108 10.73 5.23 -11.11
CA THR A 108 10.30 6.62 -11.12
C THR A 108 9.05 6.77 -11.96
N LEU A 109 8.01 7.36 -11.37
CA LEU A 109 6.76 7.70 -12.04
C LEU A 109 6.69 9.22 -12.21
N ARG A 110 6.52 9.68 -13.45
CA ARG A 110 6.17 11.07 -13.75
C ARG A 110 4.67 11.15 -14.01
N VAL A 111 3.98 12.00 -13.28
CA VAL A 111 2.54 12.23 -13.44
C VAL A 111 2.34 13.68 -13.82
N PRO A 112 1.96 13.99 -15.07
CA PRO A 112 1.57 15.35 -15.44
C PRO A 112 0.42 15.83 -14.56
N VAL A 113 0.48 17.08 -14.09
CA VAL A 113 -0.54 17.67 -13.21
C VAL A 113 -0.91 19.05 -13.71
N ASN A 114 -2.20 19.33 -13.77
CA ASN A 114 -2.75 20.67 -13.94
C ASN A 114 -3.75 20.94 -12.82
N ALA A 115 -3.40 21.84 -11.89
CA ALA A 115 -4.21 22.20 -10.72
C ALA A 115 -3.97 23.67 -10.39
N SER A 116 -4.98 24.37 -9.86
CA SER A 116 -4.88 25.76 -9.41
C SER A 116 -4.69 25.90 -7.90
N GLU A 117 -5.19 24.93 -7.14
CA GLU A 117 -5.18 24.93 -5.67
C GLU A 117 -4.31 23.78 -5.12
N MET A 118 -3.98 23.87 -3.84
CA MET A 118 -3.33 22.78 -3.12
C MET A 118 -4.27 21.57 -2.99
N PHE A 119 -3.75 20.36 -3.16
CA PHE A 119 -4.53 19.13 -3.09
C PHE A 119 -3.69 17.98 -2.51
N GLU A 120 -4.34 16.88 -2.13
CA GLU A 120 -3.70 15.62 -1.75
C GLU A 120 -3.64 14.64 -2.93
N LEU A 121 -2.42 14.23 -3.27
CA LEU A 121 -2.18 13.19 -4.26
C LEU A 121 -1.96 11.85 -3.56
N THR A 122 -2.78 10.86 -3.89
CA THR A 122 -2.63 9.49 -3.39
C THR A 122 -2.09 8.59 -4.50
N VAL A 123 -0.94 7.95 -4.25
CA VAL A 123 -0.46 6.84 -5.08
C VAL A 123 -0.82 5.51 -4.45
N THR A 124 -1.45 4.65 -5.24
CA THR A 124 -1.72 3.24 -4.93
C THR A 124 -0.72 2.37 -5.68
N TYR A 125 -0.16 1.39 -5.00
CA TYR A 125 0.81 0.44 -5.57
C TYR A 125 0.75 -0.91 -4.87
N GLN A 126 1.29 -1.94 -5.51
CA GLN A 126 1.35 -3.29 -4.94
C GLN A 126 2.70 -3.93 -5.24
N GLY A 127 3.23 -4.69 -4.28
CA GLY A 127 4.47 -5.43 -4.43
C GLY A 127 4.49 -6.73 -3.65
N CYS A 128 5.54 -7.51 -3.89
CA CYS A 128 5.76 -8.79 -3.23
C CYS A 128 7.24 -8.94 -2.81
N ALA A 129 7.46 -9.74 -1.77
CA ALA A 129 8.79 -10.23 -1.41
C ALA A 129 9.08 -11.50 -2.22
N ALA A 130 10.06 -11.46 -3.14
CA ALA A 130 10.65 -12.55 -3.92
C ALA A 130 9.77 -13.81 -4.17
N GLY A 131 8.51 -13.63 -4.58
CA GLY A 131 7.58 -14.73 -4.87
C GLY A 131 7.07 -15.54 -3.66
N GLN A 132 7.23 -15.04 -2.44
CA GLN A 132 6.76 -15.69 -1.21
C GLN A 132 5.46 -15.06 -0.69
N ILE A 133 5.46 -13.73 -0.51
CA ILE A 133 4.32 -12.99 0.03
C ILE A 133 4.08 -11.75 -0.80
N CYS A 134 2.83 -11.57 -1.23
CA CYS A 134 2.36 -10.34 -1.83
C CYS A 134 1.63 -9.49 -0.80
N TYR A 135 2.03 -8.24 -0.70
CA TYR A 135 1.36 -7.27 0.16
C TYR A 135 0.01 -6.89 -0.47
N PRO A 136 -0.99 -6.52 0.34
CA PRO A 136 -2.20 -5.89 -0.18
C PRO A 136 -1.86 -4.57 -0.89
N PRO A 137 -2.78 -3.99 -1.67
CA PRO A 137 -2.61 -2.64 -2.20
C PRO A 137 -2.24 -1.65 -1.08
N MET A 138 -1.19 -0.88 -1.32
CA MET A 138 -0.67 0.12 -0.40
C MET A 138 -0.99 1.51 -0.93
N HIS A 139 -1.17 2.47 -0.02
CA HIS A 139 -1.51 3.84 -0.35
C HIS A 139 -0.52 4.82 0.31
N ARG A 140 -0.06 5.80 -0.45
CA ARG A 140 0.76 6.91 0.05
C ARG A 140 0.18 8.22 -0.43
N THR A 141 -0.11 9.11 0.51
CA THR A 141 -0.70 10.42 0.25
C THR A 141 0.35 11.49 0.47
N PHE A 142 0.43 12.43 -0.47
CA PHE A 142 1.36 13.56 -0.44
C PHE A 142 0.60 14.87 -0.67
N PRO A 143 0.89 15.93 0.09
CA PRO A 143 0.40 17.26 -0.25
C PRO A 143 1.10 17.77 -1.51
N VAL A 144 0.34 18.32 -2.46
CA VAL A 144 0.84 18.97 -3.68
C VAL A 144 0.50 20.46 -3.64
N ILE A 145 1.52 21.29 -3.73
CA ILE A 145 1.42 22.75 -3.77
C ILE A 145 1.38 23.18 -5.23
N ALA A 146 0.21 23.61 -5.71
CA ALA A 146 0.02 24.00 -7.12
C ALA A 146 1.04 25.04 -7.62
N ALA A 147 1.44 26.00 -6.77
CA ALA A 147 2.45 27.00 -7.11
C ALA A 147 3.79 26.39 -7.57
N ALA A 148 4.20 25.23 -7.03
CA ALA A 148 5.43 24.54 -7.44
C ALA A 148 5.33 23.89 -8.83
N LEU A 149 4.12 23.69 -9.34
CA LEU A 149 3.86 23.12 -10.67
C LEU A 149 3.95 24.18 -11.77
N PHE A 150 3.77 25.46 -11.45
CA PHE A 150 3.95 26.56 -12.38
C PHE A 150 5.41 26.99 -12.30
N GLY A 151 6.27 26.37 -13.12
CA GLY A 151 7.70 26.69 -13.16
C GLY A 151 7.92 28.20 -13.16
N GLY A 152 8.51 28.70 -12.09
CA GLY A 152 8.33 30.07 -11.60
C GLY A 152 8.27 31.13 -12.68
N ALA A 153 7.05 31.59 -13.01
CA ALA A 153 6.87 32.93 -13.52
C ALA A 153 6.97 33.87 -12.33
N THR A 154 8.20 34.19 -11.93
CA THR A 154 8.45 35.42 -11.20
C THR A 154 8.14 36.55 -12.17
N ASP A 155 6.94 37.09 -12.06
CA ASP A 155 6.55 38.31 -12.74
C ASP A 155 7.47 39.43 -12.22
N THR A 156 8.60 39.64 -12.89
CA THR A 156 9.43 40.83 -12.71
C THR A 156 8.77 41.93 -13.52
N SER A 157 7.59 42.38 -13.07
CA SER A 157 6.97 43.59 -13.57
C SER A 157 6.97 44.64 -12.46
N GLY A 158 7.91 45.59 -12.59
CA GLY A 158 7.75 46.92 -12.01
C GLY A 158 8.83 47.40 -11.05
N ALA A 159 9.78 48.19 -11.57
CA ALA A 159 10.01 49.54 -11.06
C ALA A 159 10.78 50.39 -12.09
N PRO A 160 10.16 51.44 -12.67
CA PRO A 160 10.90 52.44 -13.43
C PRO A 160 11.54 53.45 -12.47
N ARG A 161 12.75 53.90 -12.80
CA ARG A 161 13.26 55.22 -12.39
C ARG A 161 14.02 55.86 -13.52
#